data_AF-A0A959T471-F1
#
_entry.id   AF-A0A959T471-F1
#
_cell.length_a   1.000
_cell.length_b   1.000
_cell.length_c   1.000
_cell.angle_alpha   90.00
_cell.angle_beta   90.00
_cell.angle_gamma   90.00
#
_symmetry.space_group_name_H-M   'P 1'
#
loop_
_entity.id
_entity.type
_entity.pdbx_description
1 polymer ?
#
loop_
_entity_poly.entity_id
_entity_poly.type
_entity_poly.pdbx_seq_one_letter_code
_entity_poly.pdbx_strand_id
1 'polypeptide(L)'
;MSRSDHSLSLAGPHHLGVGSTRLAAWCAGAGTMALVAALFGFGADHPALVLGVGWGALALAVLLVIRGRYVGKPAGVRNDGVFHRSLTARGAIAWALGIAFTAYYVALYWFPESIAGITRLFDPLSRLLRGRPADQWFAYGAFYTFAVLVMGAKFLVKYRHSRYQTWRTVSVMCFQLGFAFLLPAFLALMQRPEFYFSYFWPLDYDALWPGTVGSFSTTTLGLWAIGIGLVLTFVATPVLTFLYGKRWYCSWVCGCGGLAETA
;
A
#
# COMPACT_ATOMS: atom_id res chain seq x y z
N MET A 1 -6.30 44.84 -21.79
CA MET A 1 -5.15 44.30 -22.54
C MET A 1 -4.48 43.24 -21.66
N SER A 2 -4.82 41.97 -21.90
CA SER A 2 -4.28 40.82 -21.15
C SER A 2 -2.88 40.48 -21.70
N ARG A 3 -1.82 40.74 -20.94
CA ARG A 3 -0.47 40.27 -21.29
C ARG A 3 -0.42 38.75 -21.10
N SER A 4 -0.45 38.01 -22.19
CA SER A 4 -0.11 36.59 -22.23
C SER A 4 1.41 36.47 -22.23
N ASP A 5 2.00 36.21 -21.06
CA ASP A 5 3.42 35.87 -20.95
C ASP A 5 3.65 34.45 -21.51
N HIS A 6 4.01 34.37 -22.79
CA HIS A 6 4.49 33.15 -23.41
C HIS A 6 5.95 32.92 -23.01
N SER A 7 6.17 32.22 -21.90
CA SER A 7 7.48 31.68 -21.56
C SER A 7 7.85 30.55 -22.53
N LEU A 8 8.87 30.78 -23.36
CA LEU A 8 9.48 29.81 -24.29
C LEU A 8 10.59 28.96 -23.63
N SER A 9 10.68 28.93 -22.30
CA SER A 9 11.72 28.17 -21.61
C SER A 9 11.47 26.66 -21.64
N LEU A 10 12.41 25.89 -22.19
CA LEU A 10 12.48 24.41 -22.06
C LEU A 10 12.60 23.95 -20.60
N ALA A 11 13.07 24.82 -19.71
CA ALA A 11 13.02 24.61 -18.27
C ALA A 11 11.60 24.95 -17.76
N GLY A 12 10.87 23.94 -17.31
CA GLY A 12 9.54 24.12 -16.76
C GLY A 12 9.54 25.05 -15.52
N PRO A 13 8.48 25.84 -15.29
CA PRO A 13 8.39 26.84 -14.21
C PRO A 13 8.26 26.25 -12.79
N HIS A 14 8.58 24.97 -12.61
CA HIS A 14 8.55 24.31 -11.32
C HIS A 14 9.97 24.08 -10.79
N HIS A 15 10.61 25.19 -10.42
CA HIS A 15 11.69 25.19 -9.44
C HIS A 15 11.07 24.81 -8.09
N LEU A 16 10.95 23.50 -7.87
CA LEU A 16 10.91 22.96 -6.51
C LEU A 16 12.16 23.49 -5.81
N GLY A 17 12.04 24.00 -4.59
CA GLY A 17 13.20 24.41 -3.80
C GLY A 17 14.20 23.26 -3.79
N VAL A 18 15.31 23.43 -4.51
CA VAL A 18 16.19 22.36 -5.00
C VAL A 18 16.71 21.50 -3.83
N GLY A 19 16.86 22.09 -2.65
CA GLY A 19 17.25 21.40 -1.41
C GLY A 19 16.23 20.38 -0.91
N SER A 20 14.94 20.72 -0.86
CA SER A 20 13.89 19.83 -0.35
C SER A 20 13.71 18.57 -1.21
N THR A 21 13.84 18.72 -2.52
CA THR A 21 13.75 17.61 -3.48
C THR A 21 14.97 16.70 -3.44
N ARG A 22 16.17 17.27 -3.25
CA ARG A 22 17.39 16.48 -3.10
C ARG A 22 17.37 15.69 -1.80
N LEU A 23 16.98 16.32 -0.69
CA LEU A 23 16.83 15.64 0.59
C LEU A 23 15.81 14.50 0.52
N ALA A 24 14.65 14.73 -0.13
CA ALA A 24 13.67 13.68 -0.34
C ALA A 24 14.24 12.49 -1.14
N ALA A 25 15.04 12.75 -2.18
CA ALA A 25 15.69 11.70 -2.95
C ALA A 25 16.73 10.92 -2.12
N TRP A 26 17.52 11.60 -1.29
CA TRP A 26 18.45 10.95 -0.36
C TRP A 26 17.73 10.07 0.66
N CYS A 27 16.65 10.57 1.28
CA CYS A 27 15.85 9.78 2.22
C CYS A 27 15.22 8.56 1.55
N ALA A 28 14.67 8.71 0.33
CA ALA A 28 14.11 7.60 -0.42
C ALA A 28 15.18 6.56 -0.80
N GLY A 29 16.35 7.03 -1.24
CA GLY A 29 17.49 6.17 -1.57
C GLY A 29 18.00 5.41 -0.36
N ALA A 30 18.18 6.08 0.77
CA ALA A 30 18.63 5.45 2.02
C ALA A 30 17.64 4.40 2.53
N GLY A 31 16.33 4.72 2.52
CA GLY A 31 15.30 3.77 2.94
C GLY A 31 15.19 2.56 2.01
N THR A 32 15.30 2.77 0.69
CA THR A 32 15.31 1.67 -0.30
C THR A 32 16.58 0.82 -0.13
N MET A 33 17.73 1.44 0.07
CA MET A 33 18.99 0.74 0.29
C MET A 33 18.96 -0.11 1.57
N ALA A 34 18.35 0.38 2.64
CA ALA A 34 18.18 -0.39 3.87
C ALA A 34 17.34 -1.66 3.62
N LEU A 35 16.27 -1.58 2.83
CA LEU A 35 15.47 -2.74 2.45
C LEU A 35 16.23 -3.72 1.55
N VAL A 36 17.03 -3.21 0.60
CA VAL A 36 17.88 -4.04 -0.25
C VAL A 36 18.98 -4.71 0.56
N ALA A 37 19.61 -4.02 1.49
CA ALA A 37 20.61 -4.59 2.39
C ALA A 37 20.01 -5.71 3.26
N ALA A 38 18.75 -5.55 3.70
CA ALA A 38 18.04 -6.58 4.44
C ALA A 38 17.85 -7.89 3.64
N LEU A 39 17.78 -7.86 2.30
CA LEU A 39 17.77 -9.09 1.48
C LEU A 39 19.02 -9.95 1.72
N PHE A 40 20.16 -9.31 1.90
CA PHE A 40 21.44 -9.98 2.13
C PHE A 40 21.70 -10.29 3.61
N GLY A 41 20.70 -10.10 4.48
CA GLY A 41 20.79 -10.39 5.92
C GLY A 41 21.38 -9.27 6.77
N PHE A 42 21.69 -8.11 6.19
CA PHE A 42 22.14 -6.96 6.97
C PHE A 42 21.00 -6.42 7.85
N GLY A 43 21.30 -6.18 9.13
CA GLY A 43 20.31 -5.68 10.09
C GLY A 43 19.54 -6.75 10.85
N ALA A 44 19.88 -8.04 10.67
CA ALA A 44 19.26 -9.15 11.40
C ALA A 44 19.45 -9.07 12.93
N ASP A 45 20.53 -8.45 13.41
CA ASP A 45 20.81 -8.28 14.85
C ASP A 45 19.90 -7.22 15.50
N HIS A 46 19.49 -6.22 14.71
CA HIS A 46 18.67 -5.09 15.18
C HIS A 46 17.49 -4.80 14.22
N PRO A 47 16.57 -5.75 14.03
CA PRO A 47 15.56 -5.67 12.99
C PRO A 47 14.59 -4.50 13.21
N ALA A 48 14.26 -4.19 14.47
CA ALA A 48 13.36 -3.08 14.81
C ALA A 48 13.95 -1.71 14.42
N LEU A 49 15.25 -1.52 14.61
CA LEU A 49 15.94 -0.28 14.26
C LEU A 49 16.03 -0.12 12.74
N VAL A 50 16.45 -1.17 12.04
CA VAL A 50 16.57 -1.12 10.57
C VAL A 50 15.21 -0.94 9.91
N LEU A 51 14.15 -1.60 10.41
CA LEU A 51 12.79 -1.38 9.93
C LEU A 51 12.33 0.05 10.19
N GLY A 52 12.47 0.53 11.42
CA GLY A 52 12.03 1.85 11.84
C GLY A 52 12.74 2.97 11.08
N VAL A 53 14.06 2.88 10.91
CA VAL A 53 14.85 3.85 10.13
C VAL A 53 14.51 3.74 8.64
N GLY A 54 14.41 2.54 8.08
CA GLY A 54 14.10 2.33 6.66
C GLY A 54 12.72 2.88 6.28
N TRP A 55 11.68 2.49 7.02
CA TRP A 55 10.32 3.00 6.82
C TRP A 55 10.20 4.49 7.17
N GLY A 56 10.86 4.93 8.24
CA GLY A 56 10.92 6.34 8.62
C GLY A 56 11.52 7.21 7.53
N ALA A 57 12.60 6.76 6.89
CA ALA A 57 13.24 7.46 5.78
C ALA A 57 12.35 7.52 4.54
N LEU A 58 11.65 6.43 4.19
CA LEU A 58 10.70 6.41 3.06
C LEU A 58 9.49 7.32 3.32
N ALA A 59 8.92 7.27 4.53
CA ALA A 59 7.82 8.15 4.92
C ALA A 59 8.25 9.62 4.90
N LEU A 60 9.42 9.93 5.45
CA LEU A 60 9.99 11.28 5.43
C LEU A 60 10.22 11.78 3.99
N ALA A 61 10.73 10.94 3.10
CA ALA A 61 10.91 11.29 1.69
C ALA A 61 9.60 11.74 1.05
N VAL A 62 8.51 10.99 1.29
CA VAL A 62 7.19 11.35 0.76
C VAL A 62 6.65 12.62 1.41
N LEU A 63 6.79 12.80 2.72
CA LEU A 63 6.38 14.03 3.42
C LEU A 63 7.11 15.27 2.89
N LEU A 64 8.41 15.17 2.61
CA LEU A 64 9.20 16.26 2.01
C LEU A 64 8.69 16.60 0.60
N VAL A 65 8.34 15.58 -0.21
CA VAL A 65 7.72 15.79 -1.52
C VAL A 65 6.36 16.46 -1.39
N ILE A 66 5.53 16.02 -0.43
CA ILE A 66 4.22 16.63 -0.16
C ILE A 66 4.38 18.11 0.20
N ARG A 67 5.30 18.42 1.13
CA ARG A 67 5.59 19.78 1.56
C ARG A 67 6.03 20.66 0.40
N GLY A 68 7.01 20.22 -0.41
CA GLY A 68 7.52 21.01 -1.53
C GLY A 68 6.51 21.18 -2.68
N ARG A 69 5.63 20.20 -2.91
CA ARG A 69 4.69 20.23 -4.05
C ARG A 69 3.33 20.85 -3.74
N TYR A 70 2.83 20.74 -2.52
CA TYR A 70 1.43 21.04 -2.22
C TYR A 70 1.20 22.07 -1.11
N VAL A 71 2.07 22.12 -0.10
CA VAL A 71 1.93 23.04 1.04
C VAL A 71 2.22 24.47 0.58
N GLY A 72 1.39 25.44 1.02
CA GLY A 72 1.51 26.85 0.66
C GLY A 72 1.05 27.22 -0.75
N LYS A 73 0.58 26.25 -1.54
CA LYS A 73 0.08 26.47 -2.91
C LYS A 73 -1.45 26.32 -2.97
N PRO A 74 -2.14 26.98 -3.92
CA PRO A 74 -3.59 26.86 -4.05
C PRO A 74 -4.01 25.40 -4.25
N ALA A 75 -5.21 25.06 -3.78
CA ALA A 75 -5.76 23.72 -3.96
C ALA A 75 -6.24 23.56 -5.42
N GLY A 76 -5.94 22.42 -6.03
CA GLY A 76 -6.31 22.15 -7.42
C GLY A 76 -5.68 20.87 -7.95
N VAL A 77 -6.18 20.39 -9.10
CA VAL A 77 -5.68 19.20 -9.78
C VAL A 77 -4.37 19.54 -10.50
N ARG A 78 -3.24 19.08 -9.95
CA ARG A 78 -1.89 19.31 -10.51
C ARG A 78 -1.29 18.02 -11.04
N ASN A 79 -1.54 17.75 -12.31
CA ASN A 79 -1.06 16.57 -13.05
C ASN A 79 -0.07 16.96 -14.16
N ASP A 80 0.75 17.97 -13.90
CA ASP A 80 1.61 18.57 -14.94
C ASP A 80 2.77 17.65 -15.33
N GLY A 81 2.86 17.36 -16.63
CA GLY A 81 3.96 16.60 -17.23
C GLY A 81 4.10 15.17 -16.73
N VAL A 82 3.03 14.57 -16.16
CA VAL A 82 3.10 13.20 -15.61
C VAL A 82 3.48 12.20 -16.70
N PHE A 83 2.95 12.31 -17.91
CA PHE A 83 3.25 11.38 -19.00
C PHE A 83 4.67 11.52 -19.59
N HIS A 84 5.41 12.57 -19.25
CA HIS A 84 6.77 12.81 -19.76
C HIS A 84 7.88 12.39 -18.78
N ARG A 85 7.54 11.90 -17.58
CA ARG A 85 8.54 11.45 -16.61
C ARG A 85 8.99 10.03 -16.92
N SER A 86 10.29 9.74 -16.78
CA SER A 86 10.87 8.40 -17.02
C SER A 86 10.13 7.26 -16.31
N LEU A 87 9.59 7.52 -15.10
CA LEU A 87 8.84 6.53 -14.31
C LEU A 87 7.47 6.14 -14.91
N THR A 88 6.85 7.04 -15.68
CA THR A 88 5.47 6.90 -16.20
C THR A 88 5.44 6.85 -17.74
N ALA A 89 6.50 7.28 -18.40
CA ALA A 89 6.68 7.29 -19.85
C ALA A 89 7.29 5.99 -20.41
N ARG A 90 7.19 4.87 -19.69
CA ARG A 90 7.87 3.60 -20.04
C ARG A 90 9.39 3.73 -20.21
N GLY A 91 10.02 4.64 -19.46
CA GLY A 91 11.47 4.85 -19.49
C GLY A 91 12.23 3.71 -18.79
N ALA A 92 13.57 3.76 -18.82
CA ALA A 92 14.42 2.71 -18.24
C ALA A 92 14.13 2.42 -16.77
N ILE A 93 13.84 3.46 -15.96
CA ILE A 93 13.50 3.30 -14.54
C ILE A 93 12.17 2.56 -14.37
N ALA A 94 11.18 2.81 -15.24
CA ALA A 94 9.90 2.11 -15.20
C ALA A 94 10.07 0.61 -15.48
N TRP A 95 10.88 0.26 -16.48
CA TRP A 95 11.21 -1.14 -16.79
C TRP A 95 12.00 -1.81 -15.67
N ALA A 96 13.00 -1.13 -15.11
CA ALA A 96 13.79 -1.66 -13.99
C ALA A 96 12.91 -1.97 -12.77
N LEU A 97 12.00 -1.06 -12.40
CA LEU A 97 11.04 -1.28 -11.32
C LEU A 97 10.04 -2.40 -11.65
N GLY A 98 9.55 -2.47 -12.89
CA GLY A 98 8.66 -3.53 -13.34
C GLY A 98 9.28 -4.92 -13.24
N ILE A 99 10.54 -5.06 -13.69
CA ILE A 99 11.30 -6.30 -13.56
C ILE A 99 11.55 -6.62 -12.08
N ALA A 100 11.94 -5.64 -11.27
CA ALA A 100 12.19 -5.83 -9.85
C ALA A 100 10.94 -6.30 -9.09
N PHE A 101 9.77 -5.69 -9.32
CA PHE A 101 8.51 -6.12 -8.69
C PHE A 101 8.07 -7.51 -9.16
N THR A 102 8.25 -7.82 -10.45
CA THR A 102 7.95 -9.15 -10.97
C THR A 102 8.85 -10.20 -10.34
N ALA A 103 10.16 -9.94 -10.27
CA ALA A 103 11.12 -10.83 -9.64
C ALA A 103 10.83 -11.03 -8.14
N TYR A 104 10.49 -9.95 -7.43
CA TYR A 104 10.05 -10.03 -6.03
C TYR A 104 8.80 -10.89 -5.86
N TYR A 105 7.80 -10.75 -6.75
CA TYR A 105 6.57 -11.54 -6.66
C TYR A 105 6.82 -13.03 -6.98
N VAL A 106 7.70 -13.32 -7.94
CA VAL A 106 8.14 -14.70 -8.22
C VAL A 106 8.87 -15.29 -7.00
N ALA A 107 9.77 -14.53 -6.37
CA ALA A 107 10.44 -14.97 -5.15
C ALA A 107 9.45 -15.20 -3.99
N LEU A 108 8.46 -14.32 -3.84
CA LEU A 108 7.43 -14.42 -2.80
C LEU A 108 6.63 -15.73 -2.86
N TYR A 109 6.27 -16.20 -4.07
CA TYR A 109 5.45 -17.40 -4.25
C TYR A 109 6.28 -18.69 -4.34
N TRP A 110 7.40 -18.68 -5.06
CA TRP A 110 8.15 -19.89 -5.38
C TRP A 110 9.47 -20.05 -4.60
N PHE A 111 10.08 -18.97 -4.14
CA PHE A 111 11.40 -19.00 -3.49
C PHE A 111 11.44 -18.16 -2.20
N PRO A 112 10.58 -18.46 -1.21
CA PRO A 112 10.43 -17.60 -0.04
C PRO A 112 11.69 -17.50 0.83
N GLU A 113 12.58 -18.49 0.77
CA GLU A 113 13.87 -18.43 1.47
C GLU A 113 14.77 -17.29 0.95
N SER A 114 14.66 -16.92 -0.34
CA SER A 114 15.45 -15.84 -0.92
C SER A 114 15.09 -14.45 -0.36
N ILE A 115 13.89 -14.30 0.20
CA ILE A 115 13.41 -13.06 0.85
C ILE A 115 13.35 -13.19 2.38
N ALA A 116 13.93 -14.25 2.95
CA ALA A 116 13.93 -14.46 4.40
C ALA A 116 14.58 -13.30 5.15
N GLY A 117 15.61 -12.66 4.58
CA GLY A 117 16.26 -11.49 5.15
C GLY A 117 15.31 -10.30 5.36
N ILE A 118 14.51 -9.97 4.34
CA ILE A 118 13.44 -8.96 4.49
C ILE A 118 12.38 -9.44 5.47
N THR A 119 11.97 -10.71 5.39
CA THR A 119 10.90 -11.24 6.26
C THR A 119 11.26 -11.13 7.74
N ARG A 120 12.50 -11.47 8.11
CA ARG A 120 13.00 -11.33 9.49
C ARG A 120 13.03 -9.89 9.99
N LEU A 121 13.13 -8.90 9.10
CA LEU A 121 13.05 -7.49 9.47
C LEU A 121 11.69 -7.14 10.11
N PHE A 122 10.64 -7.86 9.72
CA PHE A 122 9.28 -7.70 10.22
C PHE A 122 8.99 -8.48 11.50
N ASP A 123 9.91 -9.30 12.00
CA ASP A 123 9.71 -10.10 13.22
C ASP A 123 9.23 -9.28 14.42
N PRO A 124 9.83 -8.13 14.77
CA PRO A 124 9.39 -7.35 15.92
C PRO A 124 7.94 -6.88 15.78
N LEU A 125 7.56 -6.45 14.57
CA LEU A 125 6.20 -5.99 14.27
C LEU A 125 5.21 -7.16 14.29
N SER A 126 5.58 -8.31 13.72
CA SER A 126 4.74 -9.52 13.73
C SER A 126 4.55 -10.07 15.15
N ARG A 127 5.61 -10.09 15.97
CA ARG A 127 5.50 -10.52 17.37
C ARG A 127 4.60 -9.59 18.17
N LEU A 128 4.64 -8.28 17.90
CA LEU A 128 3.76 -7.31 18.54
C LEU A 128 2.29 -7.49 18.13
N LEU A 129 2.00 -7.73 16.84
CA LEU A 129 0.63 -7.76 16.33
C LEU A 129 -0.03 -9.15 16.33
N ARG A 130 0.76 -10.22 16.11
CA ARG A 130 0.28 -11.61 15.92
C ARG A 130 0.79 -12.58 16.99
N GLY A 131 1.80 -12.21 17.78
CA GLY A 131 2.42 -13.11 18.75
C GLY A 131 3.27 -14.23 18.15
N ARG A 132 3.60 -14.17 16.85
CA ARG A 132 4.40 -15.18 16.12
C ARG A 132 5.45 -14.51 15.21
N PRO A 133 6.53 -15.21 14.80
CA PRO A 133 7.49 -14.66 13.84
C PRO A 133 6.82 -14.26 12.52
N ALA A 134 7.44 -13.33 11.80
CA ALA A 134 6.90 -12.86 10.54
C ALA A 134 7.03 -13.95 9.46
N ASP A 135 5.98 -14.11 8.67
CA ASP A 135 5.98 -14.87 7.43
C ASP A 135 5.99 -13.92 6.23
N GLN A 136 6.27 -14.48 5.06
CA GLN A 136 6.36 -13.70 3.81
C GLN A 136 5.07 -12.92 3.50
N TRP A 137 3.90 -13.44 3.85
CA TRP A 137 2.61 -12.78 3.62
C TRP A 137 2.39 -11.63 4.57
N PHE A 138 2.79 -11.79 5.84
CA PHE A 138 2.78 -10.67 6.78
C PHE A 138 3.73 -9.55 6.36
N ALA A 139 4.97 -9.89 5.95
CA ALA A 139 5.93 -8.91 5.46
C ALA A 139 5.39 -8.15 4.23
N TYR A 140 4.83 -8.89 3.27
CA TYR A 140 4.17 -8.32 2.10
C TYR A 140 3.00 -7.40 2.49
N GLY A 141 2.08 -7.88 3.34
CA GLY A 141 0.91 -7.12 3.80
C GLY A 141 1.29 -5.87 4.60
N ALA A 142 2.35 -5.93 5.40
CA ALA A 142 2.88 -4.80 6.15
C ALA A 142 3.47 -3.73 5.22
N PHE A 143 4.32 -4.14 4.27
CA PHE A 143 4.87 -3.23 3.25
C PHE A 143 3.77 -2.59 2.40
N TYR A 144 2.79 -3.39 2.02
CA TYR A 144 1.66 -2.94 1.23
C TYR A 144 0.78 -1.93 1.99
N THR A 145 0.47 -2.20 3.25
CA THR A 145 -0.29 -1.29 4.12
C THR A 145 0.47 0.01 4.33
N PHE A 146 1.79 -0.06 4.57
CA PHE A 146 2.65 1.12 4.65
C PHE A 146 2.60 1.97 3.38
N ALA A 147 2.70 1.34 2.20
CA ALA A 147 2.62 2.04 0.91
C ALA A 147 1.27 2.72 0.70
N VAL A 148 0.15 2.04 0.99
CA VAL A 148 -1.21 2.61 0.91
C VAL A 148 -1.36 3.81 1.84
N LEU A 149 -0.84 3.75 3.06
CA LEU A 149 -0.97 4.85 4.02
C LEU A 149 -0.14 6.08 3.60
N VAL A 150 1.12 5.87 3.22
CA VAL A 150 2.04 6.95 2.84
C VAL A 150 1.58 7.62 1.54
N MET A 151 1.18 6.84 0.54
CA MET A 151 0.69 7.37 -0.74
C MET A 151 -0.73 7.94 -0.60
N GLY A 152 -1.57 7.36 0.26
CA GLY A 152 -2.86 7.91 0.64
C GLY A 152 -2.73 9.29 1.27
N ALA A 153 -1.80 9.49 2.21
CA ALA A 153 -1.52 10.80 2.79
C ALA A 153 -1.12 11.85 1.74
N LYS A 154 -0.25 11.49 0.78
CA LYS A 154 0.09 12.35 -0.37
C LYS A 154 -1.15 12.74 -1.17
N PHE A 155 -2.02 11.78 -1.47
CA PHE A 155 -3.21 12.00 -2.26
C PHE A 155 -4.24 12.89 -1.56
N LEU A 156 -4.42 12.71 -0.24
CA LEU A 156 -5.29 13.55 0.59
C LEU A 156 -4.85 15.03 0.53
N VAL A 157 -3.55 15.31 0.63
CA VAL A 157 -3.05 16.69 0.53
C VAL A 157 -3.19 17.23 -0.89
N LYS A 158 -2.94 16.42 -1.93
CA LYS A 158 -3.10 16.80 -3.34
C LYS A 158 -4.55 17.17 -3.67
N TYR A 159 -5.52 16.36 -3.22
CA TYR A 159 -6.95 16.50 -3.55
C TYR A 159 -7.80 17.09 -2.40
N ARG A 160 -7.18 17.82 -1.47
CA ARG A 160 -7.85 18.47 -0.32
C ARG A 160 -9.05 19.37 -0.64
N HIS A 161 -9.24 19.76 -1.90
CA HIS A 161 -10.38 20.55 -2.36
C HIS A 161 -11.64 19.71 -2.61
N SER A 162 -11.50 18.41 -2.87
CA SER A 162 -12.62 17.52 -3.21
C SER A 162 -12.95 16.62 -2.03
N ARG A 163 -14.13 16.83 -1.45
CA ARG A 163 -14.67 15.99 -0.37
C ARG A 163 -14.80 14.54 -0.81
N TYR A 164 -15.25 14.31 -2.05
CA TYR A 164 -15.36 12.96 -2.62
C TYR A 164 -14.03 12.22 -2.59
N GLN A 165 -12.95 12.85 -3.08
CA GLN A 165 -11.63 12.24 -3.12
C GLN A 165 -11.06 12.00 -1.71
N THR A 166 -11.33 12.93 -0.79
CA THR A 166 -10.91 12.81 0.61
C THR A 166 -11.56 11.60 1.28
N TRP A 167 -12.89 11.50 1.23
CA TRP A 167 -13.62 10.38 1.84
C TRP A 167 -13.29 9.04 1.21
N ARG A 168 -13.11 9.01 -0.12
CA ARG A 168 -12.69 7.82 -0.83
C ARG A 168 -11.34 7.28 -0.34
N THR A 169 -10.34 8.15 -0.24
CA THR A 169 -8.99 7.75 0.18
C THR A 169 -8.95 7.38 1.66
N VAL A 170 -9.67 8.10 2.52
CA VAL A 170 -9.81 7.73 3.95
C VAL A 170 -10.44 6.34 4.08
N SER A 171 -11.51 6.05 3.34
CA SER A 171 -12.15 4.73 3.33
C SER A 171 -11.14 3.63 2.99
N VAL A 172 -10.44 3.74 1.85
CA VAL A 172 -9.48 2.71 1.43
C VAL A 172 -8.33 2.54 2.43
N MET A 173 -7.82 3.63 3.00
CA MET A 173 -6.78 3.55 4.05
C MET A 173 -7.30 2.84 5.31
N CYS A 174 -8.54 3.12 5.72
CA CYS A 174 -9.18 2.47 6.87
C CYS A 174 -9.45 0.98 6.61
N PHE A 175 -9.93 0.60 5.42
CA PHE A 175 -10.12 -0.81 5.06
C PHE A 175 -8.80 -1.57 4.99
N GLN A 176 -7.77 -0.97 4.39
CA GLN A 176 -6.44 -1.58 4.31
C GLN A 176 -5.81 -1.78 5.70
N LEU A 177 -5.79 -0.73 6.53
CA LEU A 177 -5.17 -0.81 7.86
C LEU A 177 -6.00 -1.65 8.83
N GLY A 178 -7.32 -1.42 8.88
CA GLY A 178 -8.22 -2.07 9.82
C GLY A 178 -8.55 -3.50 9.40
N PHE A 179 -9.27 -3.66 8.29
CA PHE A 179 -9.86 -4.94 7.91
C PHE A 179 -8.88 -5.90 7.23
N ALA A 180 -7.92 -5.39 6.45
CA ALA A 180 -6.98 -6.23 5.73
C ALA A 180 -5.68 -6.51 6.50
N PHE A 181 -5.27 -5.65 7.44
CA PHE A 181 -4.00 -5.81 8.17
C PHE A 181 -4.17 -6.07 9.67
N LEU A 182 -4.81 -5.16 10.42
CA LEU A 182 -4.93 -5.27 11.87
C LEU A 182 -5.88 -6.39 12.31
N LEU A 183 -7.02 -6.53 11.66
CA LEU A 183 -8.05 -7.50 12.07
C LEU A 183 -7.57 -8.96 11.90
N PRO A 184 -6.96 -9.37 10.76
CA PRO A 184 -6.37 -10.71 10.66
C PRO A 184 -5.21 -10.91 11.64
N ALA A 185 -4.38 -9.89 11.87
CA ALA A 185 -3.28 -9.98 12.82
C ALA A 185 -3.79 -10.19 14.26
N PHE A 186 -4.86 -9.48 14.64
CA PHE A 186 -5.52 -9.64 15.93
C PHE A 186 -6.16 -11.03 16.09
N LEU A 187 -6.77 -11.58 15.02
CA LEU A 187 -7.27 -12.97 15.04
C LEU A 187 -6.14 -13.97 15.27
N ALA A 188 -4.98 -13.78 14.63
CA ALA A 188 -3.81 -14.63 14.84
C ALA A 188 -3.29 -14.55 16.28
N LEU A 189 -3.30 -13.35 16.89
CA LEU A 189 -2.92 -13.19 18.29
C LEU A 189 -3.82 -13.99 19.24
N MET A 190 -5.11 -14.09 18.93
CA MET A 190 -6.07 -14.93 19.65
C MET A 190 -6.00 -16.43 19.31
N GLN A 191 -4.96 -16.88 18.59
CA GLN A 191 -4.79 -18.27 18.14
C GLN A 191 -5.97 -18.77 17.27
N ARG A 192 -6.60 -17.86 16.51
CA ARG A 192 -7.66 -18.18 15.54
C ARG A 192 -7.11 -18.11 14.11
N PRO A 193 -7.70 -18.85 13.17
CA PRO A 193 -7.32 -18.76 11.77
C PRO A 193 -7.51 -17.34 11.24
N GLU A 194 -6.54 -16.86 10.46
CA GLU A 194 -6.58 -15.53 9.84
C GLU A 194 -7.70 -15.49 8.80
N PHE A 195 -8.70 -14.62 9.03
CA PHE A 195 -9.78 -14.40 8.08
C PHE A 195 -9.75 -12.95 7.59
N TYR A 196 -9.75 -12.79 6.26
CA TYR A 196 -9.66 -11.49 5.61
C TYR A 196 -11.05 -11.00 5.19
N PHE A 197 -11.67 -10.15 6.01
CA PHE A 197 -13.00 -9.59 5.73
C PHE A 197 -13.05 -8.65 4.52
N SER A 198 -11.89 -8.23 4.00
CA SER A 198 -11.81 -7.39 2.81
C SER A 198 -11.94 -8.18 1.51
N TYR A 199 -11.69 -9.49 1.51
CA TYR A 199 -11.77 -10.33 0.32
C TYR A 199 -12.97 -11.27 0.43
N PHE A 200 -13.73 -11.35 -0.64
CA PHE A 200 -14.88 -12.25 -0.74
C PHE A 200 -14.90 -12.86 -2.14
N TRP A 201 -15.52 -14.03 -2.26
CA TRP A 201 -15.63 -14.74 -3.52
C TRP A 201 -16.33 -13.85 -4.57
N PRO A 202 -15.83 -13.77 -5.83
CA PRO A 202 -14.84 -14.63 -6.49
C PRO A 202 -13.37 -14.19 -6.34
N LEU A 203 -13.08 -13.09 -5.64
CA LEU A 203 -11.71 -12.62 -5.47
C LEU A 203 -10.91 -13.52 -4.52
N ASP A 204 -11.56 -13.99 -3.44
CA ASP A 204 -11.07 -15.09 -2.62
C ASP A 204 -11.77 -16.38 -3.06
N TYR A 205 -11.10 -17.13 -3.95
CA TYR A 205 -11.68 -18.33 -4.56
C TYR A 205 -11.67 -19.54 -3.60
N ASP A 206 -10.76 -19.57 -2.62
CA ASP A 206 -10.59 -20.69 -1.68
C ASP A 206 -11.48 -20.55 -0.43
N ALA A 207 -12.06 -19.38 -0.17
CA ALA A 207 -12.91 -19.11 0.99
C ALA A 207 -14.08 -20.09 1.16
N LEU A 208 -14.68 -20.54 0.05
CA LEU A 208 -15.85 -21.44 0.04
C LEU A 208 -15.48 -22.90 -0.28
N TRP A 209 -14.19 -23.23 -0.36
CA TRP A 209 -13.76 -24.61 -0.60
C TRP A 209 -14.05 -25.49 0.64
N PRO A 210 -14.50 -26.75 0.47
CA PRO A 210 -14.72 -27.68 1.57
C PRO A 210 -13.60 -27.76 2.63
N GLY A 211 -12.34 -27.63 2.23
CA GLY A 211 -11.20 -27.64 3.15
C GLY A 211 -11.18 -26.43 4.08
N THR A 212 -11.27 -25.23 3.51
CA THR A 212 -11.32 -23.96 4.24
C THR A 212 -12.55 -23.91 5.15
N VAL A 213 -13.74 -24.21 4.60
CA VAL A 213 -15.00 -24.26 5.36
C VAL A 213 -14.91 -25.26 6.50
N GLY A 214 -14.31 -26.43 6.26
CA GLY A 214 -14.07 -27.44 7.30
C GLY A 214 -13.22 -26.91 8.45
N SER A 215 -12.11 -26.23 8.16
CA SER A 215 -11.24 -25.64 9.19
C SER A 215 -11.94 -24.56 10.03
N PHE A 216 -12.74 -23.69 9.41
CA PHE A 216 -13.45 -22.61 10.10
C PHE A 216 -14.72 -23.09 10.83
N SER A 217 -15.35 -24.18 10.40
CA SER A 217 -16.59 -24.71 11.01
C SER A 217 -16.44 -25.21 12.45
N THR A 218 -15.20 -25.46 12.88
CA THR A 218 -14.87 -25.96 14.23
C THR A 218 -15.08 -24.93 15.34
N THR A 219 -15.21 -23.65 15.00
CA THR A 219 -15.32 -22.55 15.97
C THR A 219 -16.52 -21.66 15.63
N THR A 220 -17.27 -21.20 16.63
CA THR A 220 -18.41 -20.29 16.46
C THR A 220 -18.04 -19.04 15.66
N LEU A 221 -16.87 -18.45 15.92
CA LEU A 221 -16.35 -17.30 15.18
C LEU A 221 -16.06 -17.62 13.70
N GLY A 222 -15.60 -18.84 13.39
CA GLY A 222 -15.37 -19.26 12.02
C GLY A 222 -16.68 -19.51 11.26
N LEU A 223 -17.72 -20.04 11.92
CA LEU A 223 -19.07 -20.11 11.36
C LEU A 223 -19.63 -18.71 11.03
N TRP A 224 -19.42 -17.73 11.92
CA TRP A 224 -19.76 -16.33 11.64
C TRP A 224 -18.97 -15.76 10.46
N ALA A 225 -17.67 -16.06 10.35
CA ALA A 225 -16.83 -15.62 9.24
C ALA A 225 -17.32 -16.19 7.89
N ILE A 226 -17.66 -17.48 7.85
CA ILE A 226 -18.26 -18.12 6.66
C ILE A 226 -19.60 -17.47 6.32
N GLY A 227 -20.46 -17.25 7.32
CA GLY A 227 -21.76 -16.60 7.13
C GLY A 227 -21.62 -15.18 6.57
N ILE A 228 -20.70 -14.38 7.12
CA ILE A 228 -20.37 -13.05 6.61
C ILE A 228 -19.84 -13.13 5.18
N GLY A 229 -18.92 -14.06 4.88
CA GLY A 229 -18.41 -14.27 3.52
C GLY A 229 -19.52 -14.58 2.51
N LEU A 230 -20.46 -15.46 2.88
CA LEU A 230 -21.60 -15.84 2.04
C LEU A 230 -22.56 -14.65 1.83
N VAL A 231 -22.85 -13.87 2.87
CA VAL A 231 -23.65 -12.64 2.76
C VAL A 231 -22.93 -11.60 1.91
N LEU A 232 -21.63 -11.41 2.08
CA LEU A 232 -20.85 -10.46 1.28
C LEU A 232 -20.85 -10.84 -0.20
N THR A 233 -20.69 -12.13 -0.52
CA THR A 233 -20.66 -12.62 -1.90
C THR A 233 -22.03 -12.60 -2.58
N PHE A 234 -23.07 -13.14 -1.95
CA PHE A 234 -24.36 -13.35 -2.61
C PHE A 234 -25.37 -12.22 -2.38
N VAL A 235 -25.21 -11.40 -1.35
CA VAL A 235 -26.14 -10.32 -1.02
C VAL A 235 -25.47 -8.96 -1.19
N ALA A 236 -24.42 -8.67 -0.43
CA ALA A 236 -23.82 -7.34 -0.42
C ALA A 236 -23.20 -6.98 -1.78
N THR A 237 -22.46 -7.89 -2.41
CA THR A 237 -21.79 -7.62 -3.69
C THR A 237 -22.79 -7.34 -4.82
N PRO A 238 -23.84 -8.16 -5.06
CA PRO A 238 -24.86 -7.84 -6.06
C PRO A 238 -25.61 -6.54 -5.75
N VAL A 239 -26.02 -6.32 -4.49
CA VAL A 239 -26.77 -5.11 -4.08
C VAL A 239 -25.92 -3.85 -4.27
N LEU A 240 -24.68 -3.84 -3.77
CA LEU A 240 -23.78 -2.68 -3.91
C LEU A 240 -23.38 -2.45 -5.37
N THR A 241 -23.25 -3.53 -6.17
CA THR A 241 -22.97 -3.41 -7.60
C THR A 241 -24.17 -2.86 -8.37
N PHE A 242 -25.39 -3.23 -7.99
CA PHE A 242 -26.62 -2.69 -8.57
C PHE A 242 -26.79 -1.20 -8.25
N LEU A 243 -26.55 -0.79 -7.01
CA LEU A 243 -26.75 0.59 -6.56
C LEU A 243 -25.62 1.55 -6.96
N TYR A 244 -24.36 1.11 -6.84
CA TYR A 244 -23.17 1.98 -6.99
C TYR A 244 -22.29 1.62 -8.19
N GLY A 245 -22.68 0.61 -8.97
CA GLY A 245 -21.94 0.14 -10.14
C GLY A 245 -20.67 -0.65 -9.80
N LYS A 246 -20.00 -1.18 -10.81
CA LYS A 246 -18.89 -2.14 -10.69
C LYS A 246 -17.62 -1.64 -9.97
N ARG A 247 -17.49 -0.33 -9.72
CA ARG A 247 -16.26 0.28 -9.18
C ARG A 247 -16.29 0.49 -7.67
N TRP A 248 -17.39 0.20 -6.98
CA TRP A 248 -17.52 0.45 -5.54
C TRP A 248 -16.38 -0.19 -4.74
N TYR A 249 -16.06 -1.47 -5.02
CA TYR A 249 -15.04 -2.22 -4.31
C TYR A 249 -13.63 -1.64 -4.55
N CYS A 250 -13.23 -1.50 -5.81
CA CYS A 250 -11.90 -0.97 -6.17
C CYS A 250 -11.70 0.47 -5.70
N SER A 251 -12.77 1.27 -5.65
CA SER A 251 -12.68 2.69 -5.31
C SER A 251 -12.70 2.95 -3.80
N TRP A 252 -13.37 2.11 -3.00
CA TRP A 252 -13.66 2.43 -1.59
C TRP A 252 -13.14 1.41 -0.56
N VAL A 253 -12.88 0.17 -0.98
CA VAL A 253 -12.54 -0.94 -0.07
C VAL A 253 -11.17 -1.52 -0.39
N CYS A 254 -10.90 -1.81 -1.66
CA CYS A 254 -9.71 -2.52 -2.08
C CYS A 254 -8.45 -1.65 -1.98
N GLY A 255 -7.43 -2.14 -1.26
CA GLY A 255 -6.11 -1.51 -1.21
C GLY A 255 -5.46 -1.32 -2.58
N CYS A 256 -5.74 -2.22 -3.55
CA CYS A 256 -5.13 -2.17 -4.88
C CYS A 256 -5.58 -0.94 -5.64
N GLY A 257 -6.86 -0.60 -5.53
CA GLY A 257 -7.37 0.66 -6.07
C GLY A 257 -6.84 1.87 -5.31
N GLY A 258 -6.61 1.75 -4.00
CA GLY A 258 -5.89 2.76 -3.22
C GLY A 258 -4.51 3.08 -3.81
N LEU A 259 -3.70 2.06 -4.11
CA LEU A 259 -2.39 2.28 -4.71
C LEU A 259 -2.48 2.83 -6.15
N ALA A 260 -3.41 2.30 -6.95
CA ALA A 260 -3.60 2.73 -8.34
C ALA A 260 -4.04 4.19 -8.46
N GLU A 261 -4.88 4.67 -7.55
CA GLU A 261 -5.38 6.03 -7.56
C GLU A 261 -4.38 7.03 -6.93
N THR A 262 -3.48 6.56 -6.04
CA THR A 262 -2.57 7.43 -5.28
C THR A 262 -1.16 7.58 -5.87
N ALA A 263 -0.80 6.72 -6.84
CA ALA A 263 0.44 6.78 -7.64
C ALA A 263 0.66 8.18 -8.27
#